data_AF-A0A7C6W5X5-F1
#
_entry.id   AF-A0A7C6W5X5-F1
#
_cell.length_a   1.000
_cell.length_b   1.000
_cell.length_c   1.000
_cell.angle_alpha   90.00
_cell.angle_beta   90.00
_cell.angle_gamma   90.00
#
_symmetry.space_group_name_H-M   'P 1'
#
loop_
_entity.id
_entity.type
_entity.pdbx_description
1 polymer ?
#
loop_
_entity_poly.entity_id
_entity_poly.type
_entity_poly.pdbx_seq_one_letter_code
_entity_poly.pdbx_strand_id
1 'polypeptide(L)'
;MSKTDEKGSKKAMLDLIESKNFLSSINDLIKSTGANITADDKFMPEGIDNPTESTLNTFLRDKFDTIPNNAILEWWTLHGTRGPNWDLLFTCTINGERGILLVEAKAHKGELDRSGKRLNKDASDNSEENHKNVLKAIKQANNSINEKVKGVNLSRDKCYQLSNRVAHAWWLANNGIPVVLLYLGFRNCRDMEDGGYTLFKNDEDWQSTFIKHAKLVGVDKLVGKKVNCGKSNFITICKSLEFK
;
A
#
# COMPACT_ATOMS: atom_id res chain seq x y z
N MET A 1 29.80 -2.84 -8.75
CA MET A 1 28.49 -3.02 -9.42
C MET A 1 27.87 -1.64 -9.59
N SER A 2 27.51 -1.26 -10.81
CA SER A 2 26.93 0.05 -11.13
C SER A 2 25.56 0.24 -10.49
N LYS A 3 25.31 1.44 -9.96
CA LYS A 3 24.15 1.85 -9.14
C LYS A 3 22.80 2.03 -9.91
N THR A 4 22.54 1.36 -11.04
CA THR A 4 21.42 1.76 -11.95
C THR A 4 20.68 0.64 -12.70
N ASP A 5 20.44 -0.54 -12.10
CA ASP A 5 19.65 -1.61 -12.74
C ASP A 5 18.16 -1.64 -12.32
N GLU A 6 17.74 -0.76 -11.40
CA GLU A 6 16.34 -0.66 -10.98
C GLU A 6 15.50 0.04 -12.05
N LYS A 7 14.27 -0.43 -12.29
CA LYS A 7 13.31 0.15 -13.24
C LYS A 7 11.90 0.25 -12.63
N GLY A 8 11.02 1.01 -13.28
CA GLY A 8 9.61 1.06 -12.96
C GLY A 8 9.32 1.79 -11.65
N SER A 9 8.31 1.32 -10.89
CA SER A 9 7.84 2.02 -9.69
C SER A 9 8.91 2.14 -8.61
N LYS A 10 9.80 1.16 -8.49
CA LYS A 10 10.88 1.15 -7.49
C LYS A 10 11.94 2.22 -7.79
N LYS A 11 12.42 2.29 -9.04
CA LYS A 11 13.33 3.38 -9.47
C LYS A 11 12.66 4.74 -9.25
N ALA A 12 11.41 4.87 -9.69
CA ALA A 12 10.67 6.13 -9.58
C ALA A 12 10.45 6.57 -8.13
N MET A 13 10.26 5.61 -7.21
CA MET A 13 10.17 5.89 -5.78
C MET A 13 11.51 6.36 -5.19
N LEU A 14 12.62 5.69 -5.52
CA LEU A 14 13.94 6.10 -5.04
C LEU A 14 14.32 7.48 -5.56
N ASP A 15 14.09 7.77 -6.83
CA ASP A 15 14.33 9.10 -7.42
C ASP A 15 13.45 10.19 -6.77
N LEU A 16 12.20 9.86 -6.40
CA LEU A 16 11.33 10.76 -5.65
C LEU A 16 11.89 11.04 -4.24
N ILE A 17 12.39 10.02 -3.54
CA ILE A 17 13.01 10.14 -2.21
C ILE A 17 14.24 11.04 -2.26
N GLU A 18 15.10 10.89 -3.27
CA GLU A 18 16.32 11.71 -3.45
C GLU A 18 16.02 13.14 -3.94
N SER A 19 14.78 13.43 -4.33
CA SER A 19 14.43 14.74 -4.85
C SER A 19 14.41 15.81 -3.74
N LYS A 20 14.87 17.02 -4.07
CA LYS A 20 14.85 18.18 -3.14
C LYS A 20 13.45 18.52 -2.63
N ASN A 21 12.41 18.12 -3.35
CA ASN A 21 11.02 18.41 -3.06
C ASN A 21 10.27 17.17 -2.54
N PHE A 22 10.97 16.15 -2.04
CA PHE A 22 10.35 14.90 -1.64
C PHE A 22 9.20 15.09 -0.65
N LEU A 23 9.47 15.70 0.52
CA LEU A 23 8.46 15.88 1.57
C LEU A 23 7.31 16.80 1.13
N SER A 24 7.60 17.88 0.38
CA SER A 24 6.54 18.75 -0.13
C SER A 24 5.67 18.04 -1.16
N SER A 25 6.27 17.25 -2.05
CA SER A 25 5.54 16.45 -3.04
C SER A 25 4.62 15.42 -2.37
N ILE A 26 5.11 14.69 -1.35
CA ILE A 26 4.28 13.74 -0.61
C ILE A 26 3.15 14.46 0.14
N ASN A 27 3.43 15.57 0.83
CA ASN A 27 2.41 16.36 1.53
C ASN A 27 1.34 16.89 0.58
N ASP A 28 1.71 17.32 -0.64
CA ASP A 28 0.75 17.76 -1.65
C ASP A 28 -0.18 16.63 -2.12
N LEU A 29 0.32 15.40 -2.24
CA LEU A 29 -0.48 14.23 -2.62
C LEU A 29 -1.52 13.88 -1.54
N ILE A 30 -1.16 14.04 -0.26
CA ILE A 30 -1.99 13.62 0.88
C ILE A 30 -2.77 14.78 1.53
N LYS A 31 -2.63 16.02 1.07
CA LYS A 31 -3.19 17.23 1.71
C LYS A 31 -4.68 17.15 2.08
N SER A 32 -5.48 16.44 1.29
CA SER A 32 -6.93 16.30 1.52
C SER A 32 -7.30 15.31 2.62
N THR A 33 -6.33 14.62 3.24
CA THR A 33 -6.57 13.55 4.20
C THR A 33 -6.52 14.02 5.66
N GLY A 34 -5.96 15.21 5.90
CA GLY A 34 -5.58 15.70 7.22
C GLY A 34 -4.27 15.10 7.74
N ALA A 35 -3.54 14.36 6.90
CA ALA A 35 -2.18 13.91 7.18
C ALA A 35 -1.17 15.02 6.89
N ASN A 36 -0.13 15.09 7.72
CA ASN A 36 1.02 15.96 7.55
C ASN A 36 2.30 15.21 7.93
N ILE A 37 3.34 15.37 7.12
CA ILE A 37 4.67 14.78 7.31
C ILE A 37 5.68 15.91 7.54
N THR A 38 6.55 15.75 8.52
CA THR A 38 7.67 16.66 8.81
C THR A 38 9.02 15.98 8.59
N ALA A 39 10.12 16.72 8.76
CA ALA A 39 11.47 16.15 8.68
C ALA A 39 11.79 15.17 9.84
N ASP A 40 11.02 15.21 10.93
CA ASP A 40 11.22 14.31 12.08
C ASP A 40 10.59 12.93 11.85
N ASP A 41 9.64 12.85 10.92
CA ASP A 41 8.99 11.61 10.53
C ASP A 41 9.96 10.62 9.90
N LYS A 42 9.73 9.35 10.20
CA LYS A 42 10.56 8.24 9.72
C LYS A 42 9.89 7.58 8.54
N PHE A 43 10.68 7.16 7.57
CA PHE A 43 10.18 6.50 6.37
C PHE A 43 11.12 5.41 5.90
N MET A 44 10.59 4.49 5.10
CA MET A 44 11.36 3.44 4.43
C MET A 44 10.80 3.20 3.03
N PRO A 45 11.66 2.98 2.01
CA PRO A 45 13.12 2.97 2.07
C PRO A 45 13.72 4.37 2.34
N GLU A 46 14.97 4.43 2.80
CA GLU A 46 15.63 5.68 3.24
C GLU A 46 16.41 6.38 2.12
N GLY A 47 16.38 5.85 0.90
CA GLY A 47 17.06 6.42 -0.27
C GLY A 47 17.84 5.36 -1.07
N ILE A 48 18.61 5.80 -2.06
CA ILE A 48 19.37 4.92 -2.96
C ILE A 48 20.42 4.12 -2.21
N ASP A 49 21.02 4.69 -1.17
CA ASP A 49 22.03 4.00 -0.36
C ASP A 49 21.40 2.95 0.58
N ASN A 50 20.09 3.08 0.88
CA ASN A 50 19.30 2.15 1.69
C ASN A 50 17.97 1.79 0.99
N PRO A 51 17.98 1.11 -0.17
CA PRO A 51 16.82 0.99 -1.06
C PRO A 51 15.86 -0.14 -0.66
N THR A 52 16.05 -0.74 0.52
CA THR A 52 15.30 -1.92 0.94
C THR A 52 13.89 -1.52 1.37
N GLU A 53 12.89 -1.94 0.58
CA GLU A 53 11.49 -1.87 0.97
C GLU A 53 11.24 -2.65 2.26
N SER A 54 10.34 -2.13 3.08
CA SER A 54 10.07 -2.69 4.41
C SER A 54 8.70 -3.34 4.48
N THR A 55 8.60 -4.35 5.33
CA THR A 55 7.32 -4.90 5.76
C THR A 55 6.75 -4.11 6.93
N LEU A 56 5.43 -4.09 7.08
CA LEU A 56 4.79 -3.40 8.19
C LEU A 56 5.28 -3.87 9.57
N ASN A 57 5.48 -5.17 9.77
CA ASN A 57 5.91 -5.69 11.07
C ASN A 57 7.30 -5.14 11.48
N THR A 58 8.21 -4.97 10.52
CA THR A 58 9.54 -4.39 10.78
C THR A 58 9.41 -2.90 11.07
N PHE A 59 8.67 -2.17 10.24
CA PHE A 59 8.48 -0.73 10.41
C PHE A 59 7.75 -0.36 11.70
N LEU A 60 6.69 -1.10 12.06
CA LEU A 60 5.92 -0.85 13.29
C LEU A 60 6.76 -1.09 14.54
N ARG A 61 7.54 -2.18 14.57
CA ARG A 61 8.42 -2.53 15.70
C ARG A 61 9.37 -1.40 16.06
N ASP A 62 9.89 -0.72 15.05
CA ASP A 62 10.93 0.29 15.27
C ASP A 62 10.34 1.67 15.57
N LYS A 63 9.08 1.93 15.19
CA LYS A 63 8.51 3.28 15.08
C LYS A 63 7.17 3.50 15.80
N PHE A 64 6.55 2.44 16.35
CA PHE A 64 5.26 2.50 17.06
C PHE A 64 5.25 1.58 18.30
N ASP A 65 5.22 2.16 19.49
CA ASP A 65 5.20 1.40 20.75
C ASP A 65 3.82 0.85 21.14
N THR A 66 2.76 1.30 20.47
CA THR A 66 1.37 1.08 20.90
C THR A 66 0.77 -0.26 20.47
N ILE A 67 1.43 -1.01 19.59
CA ILE A 67 0.96 -2.31 19.10
C ILE A 67 2.03 -3.38 19.39
N PRO A 68 1.68 -4.56 19.92
CA PRO A 68 2.64 -5.65 20.06
C PRO A 68 3.30 -5.97 18.71
N ASN A 69 4.63 -5.98 18.70
CA ASN A 69 5.48 -6.00 17.50
C ASN A 69 5.14 -7.11 16.47
N ASN A 70 4.53 -8.21 16.89
CA ASN A 70 4.20 -9.34 16.02
C ASN A 70 2.70 -9.49 15.73
N ALA A 71 1.82 -8.68 16.33
CA ALA A 71 0.37 -8.87 16.23
C ALA A 71 -0.15 -8.80 14.78
N ILE A 72 0.42 -7.91 13.95
CA ILE A 72 0.04 -7.81 12.53
C ILE A 72 0.49 -9.05 11.75
N LEU A 73 1.64 -9.61 12.10
CA LEU A 73 2.20 -10.78 11.43
C LEU A 73 1.43 -12.04 11.80
N GLU A 74 1.13 -12.23 13.09
CA GLU A 74 0.33 -13.34 13.62
C GLU A 74 -1.10 -13.32 13.07
N TRP A 75 -1.68 -12.11 12.90
CA TRP A 75 -2.95 -11.96 12.21
C TRP A 75 -2.90 -12.40 10.74
N TRP A 76 -1.79 -12.11 10.05
CA TRP A 76 -1.67 -12.34 8.61
C TRP A 76 -1.23 -13.75 8.24
N THR A 77 -0.23 -14.30 8.92
CA THR A 77 0.40 -15.60 8.63
C THR A 77 0.62 -16.42 9.90
N LEU A 78 0.42 -17.74 9.80
CA LEU A 78 0.64 -18.68 10.91
C LEU A 78 2.10 -19.13 11.00
N HIS A 79 2.74 -19.35 9.84
CA HIS A 79 4.09 -19.93 9.74
C HIS A 79 5.06 -19.02 8.98
N GLY A 80 4.83 -17.70 9.03
CA GLY A 80 5.56 -16.71 8.26
C GLY A 80 6.27 -15.70 9.13
N THR A 81 7.40 -15.19 8.65
CA THR A 81 8.16 -14.10 9.31
C THR A 81 7.94 -12.74 8.65
N ARG A 82 7.18 -12.67 7.54
CA ARG A 82 7.05 -11.47 6.70
C ARG A 82 5.61 -11.24 6.24
N GLY A 83 5.16 -10.00 6.40
CA GLY A 83 3.96 -9.46 5.77
C GLY A 83 4.24 -8.97 4.33
N PRO A 84 3.30 -8.23 3.72
CA PRO A 84 3.56 -7.58 2.44
C PRO A 84 4.61 -6.47 2.57
N ASN A 85 5.48 -6.36 1.56
CA ASN A 85 6.42 -5.23 1.38
C ASN A 85 5.68 -4.01 0.86
N TRP A 86 6.10 -2.80 1.20
CA TRP A 86 5.49 -1.56 0.70
C TRP A 86 6.52 -0.73 -0.04
N ASP A 87 6.10 -0.07 -1.14
CA ASP A 87 7.00 0.79 -1.93
C ASP A 87 7.51 1.98 -1.10
N LEU A 88 6.66 2.51 -0.21
CA LEU A 88 7.04 3.54 0.75
C LEU A 88 6.13 3.48 1.99
N LEU A 89 6.75 3.56 3.17
CA LEU A 89 6.08 3.72 4.47
C LEU A 89 6.54 5.03 5.09
N PHE A 90 5.63 5.76 5.71
CA PHE A 90 5.92 6.97 6.47
C PHE A 90 5.21 6.95 7.80
N THR A 91 5.89 7.31 8.87
CA THR A 91 5.20 7.87 10.02
C THR A 91 4.67 9.25 9.65
N CYS A 92 3.56 9.65 10.24
CA CYS A 92 3.00 10.99 10.03
C CYS A 92 2.10 11.40 11.20
N THR A 93 1.55 12.60 11.13
CA THR A 93 0.45 13.03 11.99
C THR A 93 -0.82 13.12 11.15
N ILE A 94 -1.91 12.50 11.59
CA ILE A 94 -3.21 12.49 10.90
C ILE A 94 -4.26 13.05 11.85
N ASN A 95 -4.80 14.24 11.53
CA ASN A 95 -5.76 14.96 12.37
C ASN A 95 -5.30 15.12 13.84
N GLY A 96 -4.01 15.36 14.06
CA GLY A 96 -3.42 15.54 15.40
C GLY A 96 -2.98 14.24 16.09
N GLU A 97 -3.25 13.07 15.51
CA GLU A 97 -2.86 11.77 16.06
C GLU A 97 -1.67 11.17 15.31
N ARG A 98 -0.83 10.41 16.01
CA ARG A 98 0.29 9.68 15.40
C ARG A 98 -0.26 8.60 14.47
N GLY A 99 0.05 8.68 13.17
CA GLY A 99 -0.48 7.79 12.14
C GLY A 99 0.58 7.30 11.17
N ILE A 100 0.14 6.55 10.17
CA ILE A 100 1.00 5.97 9.14
C ILE A 100 0.45 6.24 7.73
N LEU A 101 1.36 6.62 6.84
CA LEU A 101 1.12 6.66 5.39
C LEU A 101 1.70 5.37 4.79
N LEU A 102 0.84 4.64 4.09
CA LEU A 102 1.19 3.45 3.33
C LEU A 102 1.11 3.77 1.85
N VAL A 103 2.17 3.51 1.09
CA VAL A 103 2.21 3.79 -0.34
C VAL A 103 2.39 2.50 -1.13
N GLU A 104 1.52 2.30 -2.11
CA GLU A 104 1.67 1.30 -3.18
C GLU A 104 1.83 2.05 -4.50
N ALA A 105 2.97 1.89 -5.17
CA ALA A 105 3.31 2.59 -6.39
C ALA A 105 3.14 1.71 -7.63
N LYS A 106 2.82 2.34 -8.76
CA LYS A 106 2.68 1.71 -10.08
C LYS A 106 3.30 2.61 -11.15
N ALA A 107 4.07 2.06 -12.07
CA ALA A 107 4.65 2.73 -13.23
C ALA A 107 3.91 2.39 -14.54
N HIS A 108 3.15 1.28 -14.60
CA HIS A 108 2.41 0.93 -15.81
C HIS A 108 1.10 0.17 -15.54
N LYS A 109 0.20 0.17 -16.55
CA LYS A 109 -1.16 -0.42 -16.43
C LYS A 109 -1.15 -1.91 -16.12
N GLY A 110 -0.08 -2.62 -16.51
CA GLY A 110 0.06 -4.07 -16.32
C GLY A 110 0.29 -4.51 -14.87
N GLU A 111 0.72 -3.62 -13.98
CA GLU A 111 0.97 -3.94 -12.57
C GLU A 111 -0.31 -4.05 -11.74
N LEU A 112 -1.44 -3.59 -12.27
CA LEU A 112 -2.76 -3.72 -11.63
C LEU A 112 -3.33 -5.13 -11.86
N ASP A 113 -2.65 -6.11 -11.25
CA ASP A 113 -2.94 -7.53 -11.42
C ASP A 113 -4.30 -7.94 -10.85
N ARG A 114 -5.13 -8.53 -11.70
CA ARG A 114 -6.47 -9.01 -11.37
C ARG A 114 -6.45 -10.38 -10.69
N SER A 115 -5.30 -11.05 -10.68
CA SER A 115 -5.18 -12.40 -10.17
C SER A 115 -5.28 -12.48 -8.65
N GLY A 116 -5.60 -13.69 -8.18
CA GLY A 116 -5.59 -14.03 -6.77
C GLY A 116 -4.21 -14.45 -6.27
N LYS A 117 -4.07 -14.57 -4.94
CA LYS A 117 -2.91 -15.24 -4.35
C LYS A 117 -2.87 -16.65 -4.89
N ARG A 118 -1.75 -17.05 -5.48
CA ARG A 118 -1.54 -18.41 -5.98
C ARG A 118 -1.03 -19.31 -4.86
N LEU A 119 -1.40 -20.58 -4.94
CA LEU A 119 -0.80 -21.66 -4.17
C LEU A 119 -0.13 -22.58 -5.19
N ASN A 120 1.14 -22.93 -4.96
CA ASN A 120 1.84 -23.86 -5.84
C ASN A 120 1.23 -25.27 -5.70
N LYS A 121 1.31 -26.09 -6.75
CA LYS A 121 0.78 -27.45 -6.73
C LYS A 121 1.45 -28.32 -5.65
N ASP A 122 2.74 -28.12 -5.45
CA ASP A 122 3.56 -28.83 -4.46
C ASP A 122 3.78 -27.97 -3.20
N ALA A 123 2.77 -27.19 -2.82
CA ALA A 123 2.84 -26.36 -1.61
C ALA A 123 2.93 -27.24 -0.36
N SER A 124 3.81 -26.86 0.57
CA SER A 124 3.87 -27.49 1.89
C SER A 124 2.62 -27.18 2.71
N ASP A 125 2.34 -28.02 3.71
CA ASP A 125 1.24 -27.81 4.67
C ASP A 125 1.26 -26.40 5.27
N ASN A 126 2.45 -25.91 5.68
CA ASN A 126 2.62 -24.56 6.21
C ASN A 126 2.19 -23.47 5.20
N SER A 127 2.47 -23.68 3.91
CA SER A 127 2.07 -22.75 2.85
C SER A 127 0.56 -22.78 2.63
N GLU A 128 -0.06 -23.96 2.68
CA GLU A 128 -1.52 -24.09 2.62
C GLU A 128 -2.22 -23.42 3.81
N GLU A 129 -1.70 -23.63 5.02
CA GLU A 129 -2.22 -23.03 6.24
C GLU A 129 -2.10 -21.50 6.21
N ASN A 130 -0.95 -20.97 5.79
CA ASN A 130 -0.79 -19.54 5.54
C ASN A 130 -1.78 -19.03 4.49
N HIS A 131 -1.98 -19.77 3.41
CA HIS A 131 -2.93 -19.41 2.35
C HIS A 131 -4.38 -19.37 2.85
N LYS A 132 -4.76 -20.29 3.74
CA LYS A 132 -6.05 -20.30 4.45
C LYS A 132 -6.14 -19.14 5.43
N ASN A 133 -5.08 -18.82 6.17
CA ASN A 133 -5.07 -17.72 7.14
C ASN A 133 -5.23 -16.34 6.48
N VAL A 134 -4.53 -16.11 5.37
CA VAL A 134 -4.69 -14.87 4.57
C VAL A 134 -6.13 -14.67 4.12
N LEU A 135 -6.85 -15.73 3.75
CA LEU A 135 -8.28 -15.62 3.43
C LEU A 135 -9.11 -15.21 4.64
N LYS A 136 -8.84 -15.79 5.82
CA LYS A 136 -9.53 -15.42 7.05
C LYS A 136 -9.31 -13.94 7.38
N ALA A 137 -8.05 -13.48 7.30
CA ALA A 137 -7.67 -12.08 7.52
C ALA A 137 -8.39 -11.13 6.55
N ILE A 138 -8.37 -11.43 5.23
CA ILE A 138 -9.08 -10.63 4.23
C ILE A 138 -10.60 -10.63 4.47
N LYS A 139 -11.20 -11.78 4.79
CA LYS A 139 -12.64 -11.88 5.08
C LYS A 139 -13.02 -11.06 6.31
N GLN A 140 -12.20 -11.09 7.36
CA GLN A 140 -12.42 -10.29 8.57
C GLN A 140 -12.46 -8.79 8.24
N ALA A 141 -11.44 -8.29 7.53
CA ALA A 141 -11.39 -6.91 7.10
C ALA A 141 -12.57 -6.55 6.20
N ASN A 142 -12.87 -7.40 5.22
CA ASN A 142 -13.99 -7.20 4.29
C ASN A 142 -15.33 -7.06 5.02
N ASN A 143 -15.63 -7.95 5.96
CA ASN A 143 -16.89 -7.93 6.68
C ASN A 143 -17.04 -6.63 7.48
N SER A 144 -16.00 -6.24 8.24
CA SER A 144 -16.00 -5.00 9.02
C SER A 144 -16.13 -3.75 8.14
N ILE A 145 -15.41 -3.69 7.01
CA ILE A 145 -15.52 -2.56 6.07
C ILE A 145 -16.91 -2.53 5.43
N ASN A 146 -17.47 -3.68 5.02
CA ASN A 146 -18.76 -3.76 4.33
C ASN A 146 -19.94 -3.39 5.26
N GLU A 147 -19.80 -3.55 6.57
CA GLU A 147 -20.75 -2.98 7.54
C GLU A 147 -20.85 -1.45 7.43
N LYS A 148 -19.74 -0.77 7.12
CA LYS A 148 -19.67 0.69 7.01
C LYS A 148 -19.86 1.19 5.57
N VAL A 149 -19.36 0.46 4.59
CA VAL A 149 -19.40 0.82 3.17
C VAL A 149 -19.88 -0.37 2.35
N LYS A 150 -21.19 -0.37 2.02
CA LYS A 150 -21.83 -1.51 1.38
C LYS A 150 -21.28 -1.84 -0.01
N GLY A 151 -21.06 -3.14 -0.23
CA GLY A 151 -20.64 -3.70 -1.51
C GLY A 151 -19.15 -3.51 -1.82
N VAL A 152 -18.32 -3.34 -0.78
CA VAL A 152 -16.90 -3.73 -0.82
C VAL A 152 -16.82 -5.25 -0.80
N ASN A 153 -15.94 -5.84 -1.61
CA ASN A 153 -15.80 -7.28 -1.73
C ASN A 153 -14.33 -7.67 -1.92
N LEU A 154 -13.51 -7.40 -0.89
CA LEU A 154 -12.10 -7.78 -0.87
C LEU A 154 -11.98 -9.29 -1.02
N SER A 155 -10.96 -9.71 -1.77
CA SER A 155 -10.77 -11.11 -2.12
C SER A 155 -9.31 -11.50 -2.11
N ARG A 156 -9.02 -12.67 -1.54
CA ARG A 156 -7.72 -13.33 -1.73
C ARG A 156 -7.57 -13.80 -3.17
N ASP A 157 -8.66 -14.19 -3.81
CA ASP A 157 -8.67 -14.93 -5.07
C ASP A 157 -8.86 -14.00 -6.29
N LYS A 158 -9.04 -12.69 -6.06
CA LYS A 158 -9.21 -11.66 -7.10
C LYS A 158 -8.61 -10.33 -6.65
N CYS A 159 -7.84 -9.68 -7.52
CA CYS A 159 -7.15 -8.42 -7.22
C CYS A 159 -6.42 -8.49 -5.87
N TYR A 160 -5.64 -9.55 -5.65
CA TYR A 160 -5.09 -9.88 -4.33
C TYR A 160 -4.23 -8.75 -3.76
N GLN A 161 -3.41 -8.10 -4.59
CA GLN A 161 -2.58 -6.99 -4.14
C GLN A 161 -3.45 -5.88 -3.56
N LEU A 162 -4.43 -5.40 -4.31
CA LEU A 162 -5.37 -4.38 -3.85
C LEU A 162 -6.11 -4.79 -2.56
N SER A 163 -6.67 -6.00 -2.55
CA SER A 163 -7.41 -6.52 -1.40
C SER A 163 -6.54 -6.62 -0.15
N ASN A 164 -5.28 -7.03 -0.29
CA ASN A 164 -4.37 -7.17 0.84
C ASN A 164 -3.98 -5.81 1.43
N ARG A 165 -3.75 -4.77 0.60
CA ARG A 165 -3.35 -3.45 1.11
C ARG A 165 -4.48 -2.80 1.90
N VAL A 166 -5.71 -2.90 1.39
CA VAL A 166 -6.89 -2.40 2.09
C VAL A 166 -7.11 -3.16 3.40
N ALA A 167 -6.92 -4.49 3.41
CA ALA A 167 -7.02 -5.27 4.64
C ALA A 167 -5.98 -4.85 5.70
N HIS A 168 -4.74 -4.55 5.30
CA HIS A 168 -3.71 -4.08 6.23
C HIS A 168 -4.00 -2.67 6.75
N ALA A 169 -4.46 -1.75 5.89
CA ALA A 169 -4.88 -0.42 6.31
C ALA A 169 -6.04 -0.49 7.32
N TRP A 170 -7.01 -1.36 7.08
CA TRP A 170 -8.08 -1.63 8.05
C TRP A 170 -7.53 -2.21 9.36
N TRP A 171 -6.62 -3.18 9.31
CA TRP A 171 -6.10 -3.81 10.53
C TRP A 171 -5.40 -2.78 11.44
N LEU A 172 -4.59 -1.90 10.86
CA LEU A 172 -3.91 -0.82 11.58
C LEU A 172 -4.93 0.14 12.22
N ALA A 173 -5.92 0.61 11.46
CA ALA A 173 -6.98 1.48 11.96
C ALA A 173 -7.83 0.81 13.05
N ASN A 174 -8.15 -0.47 12.88
CA ASN A 174 -8.88 -1.26 13.88
C ASN A 174 -8.05 -1.48 15.16
N ASN A 175 -6.73 -1.34 15.09
CA ASN A 175 -5.81 -1.37 16.23
C ASN A 175 -5.38 0.03 16.71
N GLY A 176 -6.06 1.08 16.26
CA GLY A 176 -5.92 2.43 16.81
C GLY A 176 -4.87 3.31 16.12
N ILE A 177 -4.26 2.85 15.02
CA ILE A 177 -3.34 3.69 14.23
C ILE A 177 -4.11 4.30 13.06
N PRO A 178 -4.30 5.63 12.98
CA PRO A 178 -4.84 6.27 11.80
C PRO A 178 -4.00 5.99 10.55
N VAL A 179 -4.64 5.77 9.40
CA VAL A 179 -3.95 5.38 8.17
C VAL A 179 -4.36 6.21 6.96
N VAL A 180 -3.38 6.64 6.16
CA VAL A 180 -3.59 6.98 4.75
C VAL A 180 -3.02 5.86 3.89
N LEU A 181 -3.85 5.25 3.05
CA LEU A 181 -3.42 4.29 2.03
C LEU A 181 -3.41 5.00 0.67
N LEU A 182 -2.22 5.31 0.17
CA LEU A 182 -1.99 5.99 -1.11
C LEU A 182 -1.60 4.98 -2.19
N TYR A 183 -2.42 4.90 -3.24
CA TYR A 183 -2.01 4.32 -4.51
C TYR A 183 -1.41 5.42 -5.39
N LEU A 184 -0.13 5.28 -5.73
CA LEU A 184 0.61 6.27 -6.50
C LEU A 184 0.89 5.76 -7.93
N GLY A 185 0.34 6.45 -8.93
CA GLY A 185 0.70 6.22 -10.33
C GLY A 185 1.84 7.14 -10.76
N PHE A 186 3.01 6.59 -11.06
CA PHE A 186 4.06 7.33 -11.72
C PHE A 186 3.75 7.44 -13.22
N ARG A 187 3.67 8.67 -13.71
CA ARG A 187 3.38 8.98 -15.11
C ARG A 187 4.66 9.07 -15.91
N ASN A 188 4.62 8.61 -17.15
CA ASN A 188 5.72 8.71 -18.11
C ASN A 188 7.04 8.03 -17.65
N CYS A 189 6.97 6.87 -17.00
CA CYS A 189 8.14 6.05 -16.69
C CYS A 189 8.80 5.47 -17.95
N ARG A 190 9.62 6.29 -18.62
CA ARG A 190 10.22 5.96 -19.92
C ARG A 190 11.21 4.81 -19.86
N ASP A 191 11.78 4.55 -18.69
CA ASP A 191 12.63 3.39 -18.41
C ASP A 191 11.91 2.03 -18.58
N MET A 192 10.57 2.06 -18.72
CA MET A 192 9.70 0.92 -18.98
C MET A 192 9.20 0.84 -20.44
N GLU A 193 9.62 1.74 -21.35
CA GLU A 193 9.16 1.72 -22.76
C GLU A 193 9.67 0.50 -23.54
N ASP A 194 10.87 0.01 -23.23
CA ASP A 194 11.51 -1.11 -23.90
C ASP A 194 10.83 -2.46 -23.63
N GLY A 195 10.03 -2.56 -22.56
CA GLY A 195 9.31 -3.78 -22.18
C GLY A 195 7.94 -3.98 -22.85
N GLY A 196 7.51 -3.08 -23.76
CA GLY A 196 6.18 -3.15 -24.37
C GLY A 196 5.03 -2.84 -23.41
N TYR A 197 5.32 -2.23 -22.26
CA TYR A 197 4.34 -1.88 -21.25
C TYR A 197 3.50 -0.67 -21.66
N THR A 198 2.23 -0.66 -21.27
CA THR A 198 1.38 0.53 -21.42
C THR A 198 1.56 1.46 -20.22
N LEU A 199 2.29 2.55 -20.41
CA LEU A 199 2.54 3.56 -19.38
C LEU A 199 1.29 4.38 -19.04
N PHE A 200 1.31 5.03 -17.87
CA PHE A 200 0.36 6.09 -17.53
C PHE A 200 0.83 7.42 -18.15
N LYS A 201 0.02 8.02 -19.04
CA LYS A 201 0.44 9.25 -19.73
C LYS A 201 0.09 10.52 -18.96
N ASN A 202 -1.10 10.55 -18.37
CA ASN A 202 -1.63 11.68 -17.61
C ASN A 202 -2.37 11.19 -16.35
N ASP A 203 -2.84 12.12 -15.51
CA ASP A 203 -3.55 11.76 -14.28
C ASP A 203 -4.85 11.00 -14.59
N GLU A 204 -5.62 11.44 -15.59
CA GLU A 204 -6.87 10.78 -15.99
C GLU A 204 -6.67 9.30 -16.39
N ASP A 205 -5.58 9.00 -17.09
CA ASP A 205 -5.16 7.64 -17.44
C ASP A 205 -4.94 6.78 -16.19
N TRP A 206 -4.24 7.31 -15.19
CA TRP A 206 -4.03 6.63 -13.91
C TRP A 206 -5.34 6.44 -13.15
N GLN A 207 -6.07 7.53 -12.92
CA GLN A 207 -7.33 7.53 -12.15
C GLN A 207 -8.33 6.55 -12.75
N SER A 208 -8.56 6.62 -14.06
CA SER A 208 -9.51 5.74 -14.75
C SER A 208 -9.08 4.27 -14.71
N THR A 209 -7.77 3.98 -14.83
CA THR A 209 -7.26 2.61 -14.76
C THR A 209 -7.38 2.05 -13.34
N PHE A 210 -6.97 2.81 -12.33
CA PHE A 210 -7.08 2.41 -10.94
C PHE A 210 -8.54 2.19 -10.52
N ILE A 211 -9.44 3.13 -10.84
CA ILE A 211 -10.86 3.00 -10.49
C ILE A 211 -11.50 1.79 -11.18
N LYS A 212 -11.19 1.52 -12.46
CA LYS A 212 -11.67 0.31 -13.16
C LYS A 212 -11.19 -0.95 -12.46
N HIS A 213 -9.93 -0.98 -12.02
CA HIS A 213 -9.37 -2.10 -11.26
C HIS A 213 -10.04 -2.23 -9.88
N ALA A 214 -10.19 -1.12 -9.14
CA ALA A 214 -10.77 -1.09 -7.80
C ALA A 214 -12.24 -1.52 -7.76
N LYS A 215 -13.01 -1.19 -8.81
CA LYS A 215 -14.39 -1.66 -9.01
C LYS A 215 -14.54 -3.18 -8.99
N LEU A 216 -13.50 -3.92 -9.41
CA LEU A 216 -13.55 -5.39 -9.46
C LEU A 216 -13.73 -6.05 -8.09
N VAL A 217 -13.40 -5.34 -7.01
CA VAL A 217 -13.52 -5.74 -5.61
C VAL A 217 -14.20 -4.67 -4.74
N GLY A 218 -14.88 -3.70 -5.37
CA GLY A 218 -15.66 -2.64 -4.70
C GLY A 218 -14.84 -1.62 -3.91
N VAL A 219 -13.52 -1.56 -4.09
CA VAL A 219 -12.63 -0.61 -3.38
C VAL A 219 -12.78 0.81 -3.93
N ASP A 220 -13.30 0.97 -5.14
CA ASP A 220 -13.62 2.29 -5.71
C ASP A 220 -14.56 3.09 -4.79
N LYS A 221 -15.42 2.41 -4.02
CA LYS A 221 -16.33 3.02 -3.06
C LYS A 221 -15.63 3.61 -1.84
N LEU A 222 -14.41 3.17 -1.55
CA LEU A 222 -13.57 3.62 -0.42
C LEU A 222 -12.72 4.84 -0.79
N VAL A 223 -12.45 5.06 -2.07
CA VAL A 223 -11.54 6.11 -2.53
C VAL A 223 -12.07 7.48 -2.10
N GLY A 224 -11.21 8.23 -1.39
CA GLY A 224 -11.52 9.56 -0.88
C GLY A 224 -12.44 9.57 0.35
N LYS A 225 -12.80 8.42 0.91
CA LYS A 225 -13.70 8.34 2.08
C LYS A 225 -12.96 7.81 3.30
N LYS A 226 -13.14 8.49 4.43
CA LYS A 226 -12.70 7.97 5.73
C LYS A 226 -13.60 6.80 6.13
N VAL A 227 -12.99 5.68 6.48
CA VAL A 227 -13.66 4.46 6.97
C VAL A 227 -13.36 4.33 8.46
N ASN A 228 -14.40 4.34 9.28
CA ASN A 228 -14.28 4.14 10.72
C ASN A 228 -14.15 2.65 11.04
N CYS A 229 -13.06 2.27 11.71
CA CYS A 229 -12.70 0.90 12.07
C CYS A 229 -12.80 0.64 13.57
N GLY A 230 -13.61 1.41 14.30
CA GLY A 230 -13.79 1.29 15.75
C GLY A 230 -12.79 2.13 16.52
N LYS A 231 -11.50 1.76 16.52
CA LYS A 231 -10.46 2.48 17.29
C LYS A 231 -9.87 3.68 16.56
N SER A 232 -9.83 3.65 15.24
CA SER A 232 -9.37 4.75 14.40
C SER A 232 -9.97 4.65 13.00
N ASN A 233 -9.45 5.44 12.06
CA ASN A 233 -9.93 5.51 10.69
C ASN A 233 -8.80 5.25 9.69
N PHE A 234 -9.14 4.69 8.54
CA PHE A 234 -8.28 4.79 7.36
C PHE A 234 -8.97 5.52 6.22
N ILE A 235 -8.18 6.08 5.31
CA ILE A 235 -8.65 6.61 4.02
C ILE A 235 -7.80 6.02 2.90
N THR A 236 -8.46 5.56 1.84
CA THR A 236 -7.77 5.17 0.60
C THR A 236 -7.82 6.33 -0.38
N ILE A 237 -6.68 6.71 -0.95
CA ILE A 237 -6.59 7.71 -2.01
C ILE A 237 -5.80 7.16 -3.19
N CYS A 238 -6.05 7.68 -4.39
CA CYS A 238 -5.22 7.42 -5.54
C CYS A 238 -4.80 8.76 -6.16
N LYS A 239 -3.50 8.91 -6.39
CA LYS A 239 -2.89 10.13 -6.94
C LYS A 239 -1.83 9.74 -7.96
N SER A 240 -1.47 10.67 -8.83
CA SER A 240 -0.37 10.46 -9.76
C SER A 240 0.71 11.52 -9.59
N LEU A 241 1.93 11.17 -9.97
CA LEU A 241 3.09 12.07 -9.99
C LEU A 241 3.82 11.91 -11.32
N GLU A 242 4.30 13.01 -11.88
CA GLU A 242 5.10 12.96 -13.10
C GLU A 242 6.51 12.49 -12.77
N PHE A 243 6.90 11.37 -13.35
CA PHE A 243 8.28 10.93 -13.25
C PHE A 243 9.13 11.73 -14.26
N LYS A 244 10.24 12.29 -13.77
CA LYS A 244 11.14 13.15 -14.56
C LYS A 244 12.35 12.37 -15.04
#